data_AF-A0A3B8JLL1-F1
#
_entry.id   AF-A0A3B8JLL1-F1
#
_cell.length_a   1.000
_cell.length_b   1.000
_cell.length_c   1.000
_cell.angle_alpha   90.00
_cell.angle_beta   90.00
_cell.angle_gamma   90.00
#
_symmetry.space_group_name_H-M   'P 1'
#
loop_
_entity.id
_entity.type
_entity.pdbx_description
1 polymer ?
#
loop_
_entity_poly.entity_id
_entity_poly.type
_entity_poly.pdbx_seq_one_letter_code
_entity_poly.pdbx_strand_id
1 'polypeptide(L)' 'SFLGLPERVAINEAVELAKRYSDDEGHRFINGVLRRVTDRIKAEARLQ' A
#
# COMPACT_ATOMS: atom_id res chain seq x y z
N SER A 1 -1.03 14.71 2.28
CA SER A 1 -0.20 13.59 2.78
C SER A 1 0.36 13.97 4.16
N PHE A 2 0.20 13.12 5.17
CA PHE A 2 0.62 13.35 6.57
C PHE A 2 2.13 13.62 6.73
N LEU A 3 2.95 13.15 5.78
CA LEU A 3 4.43 13.30 5.77
C LEU A 3 4.97 13.99 4.51
N GLY A 4 4.11 14.51 3.64
CA GLY A 4 4.53 15.07 2.34
C GLY A 4 5.10 14.04 1.34
N LEU A 5 5.10 12.76 1.69
CA LEU A 5 5.58 11.68 0.82
C LEU A 5 4.57 11.35 -0.28
N PRO A 6 5.05 11.02 -1.50
CA PRO A 6 4.20 10.46 -2.56
C PRO A 6 3.61 9.12 -2.12
N GLU A 7 2.32 8.88 -2.41
CA GLU A 7 1.63 7.64 -2.04
C GLU A 7 2.33 6.39 -2.56
N ARG A 8 2.83 6.43 -3.80
CA ARG A 8 3.58 5.32 -4.39
C ARG A 8 4.81 4.95 -3.57
N VAL A 9 5.50 5.94 -3.01
CA VAL A 9 6.69 5.71 -2.18
C VAL A 9 6.26 5.02 -0.88
N ALA A 10 5.25 5.55 -0.19
CA ALA A 10 4.73 4.95 1.04
C ALA A 10 4.25 3.49 0.84
N ILE A 11 3.60 3.20 -0.28
CA ILE A 11 3.14 1.84 -0.62
C ILE A 11 4.33 0.91 -0.86
N ASN A 12 5.33 1.34 -1.63
CA ASN A 12 6.53 0.54 -1.89
C ASN A 12 7.26 0.19 -0.59
N GLU A 13 7.45 1.17 0.31
CA GLU A 13 8.10 0.93 1.60
C GLU A 13 7.30 -0.07 2.46
N ALA A 14 5.96 0.03 2.48
CA ALA A 14 5.13 -0.92 3.19
C ALA A 14 5.28 -2.36 2.65
N VAL A 15 5.44 -2.53 1.33
CA VAL A 15 5.69 -3.84 0.71
C VAL A 15 7.08 -4.39 1.05
N GLU A 16 8.12 -3.55 1.02
CA GLU A 16 9.48 -3.96 1.39
C GLU A 16 9.59 -4.32 2.87
N LEU A 17 8.90 -3.59 3.75
CA LEU A 17 8.77 -3.96 5.17
C LEU A 17 8.07 -5.31 5.34
N ALA A 18 6.98 -5.55 4.60
CA ALA A 18 6.28 -6.83 4.65
C ALA A 18 7.19 -7.99 4.21
N LYS A 19 7.94 -7.85 3.12
CA LYS A 19 8.91 -8.86 2.67
C LYS A 19 10.00 -9.13 3.71
N ARG A 20 10.45 -8.11 4.45
CA ARG A 20 11.52 -8.25 5.44
C ARG A 20 11.06 -8.87 6.75
N TYR A 21 9.83 -8.61 7.17
CA TYR A 21 9.36 -8.93 8.52
C TYR A 21 8.18 -9.91 8.60
N SER A 22 7.67 -10.38 7.46
CA SER A 22 6.64 -11.43 7.42
C SER A 22 7.09 -12.63 6.61
N ASP A 23 6.33 -13.72 6.71
CA ASP A 23 6.52 -14.90 5.90
C ASP A 23 5.92 -14.74 4.47
N ASP A 24 6.07 -15.78 3.68
CA ASP A 24 5.61 -15.81 2.30
C ASP A 24 4.09 -15.60 2.17
N GLU A 25 3.30 -16.01 3.15
CA GLU A 25 1.85 -15.80 3.10
C GLU A 25 1.47 -14.38 3.55
N GLY A 26 2.11 -13.89 4.60
CA GLY A 26 1.93 -12.57 5.18
C GLY A 26 2.22 -11.45 4.20
N HIS A 27 3.36 -11.48 3.51
CA HIS A 27 3.69 -10.39 2.58
C HIS A 27 2.73 -10.36 1.38
N ARG A 28 2.27 -11.52 0.87
CA ARG A 28 1.25 -11.60 -0.19
C ARG A 28 -0.08 -11.04 0.29
N PHE A 29 -0.50 -11.39 1.49
CA PHE A 29 -1.73 -10.87 2.11
C PHE A 29 -1.69 -9.34 2.25
N ILE A 30 -0.61 -8.80 2.82
CA ILE A 30 -0.40 -7.37 3.01
C ILE A 30 -0.45 -6.64 1.66
N ASN A 31 0.27 -7.17 0.66
CA ASN A 31 0.29 -6.59 -0.69
C ASN A 31 -1.12 -6.56 -1.32
N GLY A 32 -1.91 -7.61 -1.11
CA GLY A 32 -3.32 -7.65 -1.53
C GLY A 32 -4.21 -6.62 -0.84
N VAL A 33 -4.03 -6.39 0.46
CA VAL A 33 -4.76 -5.36 1.23
C VAL A 33 -4.37 -3.96 0.74
N LEU A 34 -3.07 -3.67 0.64
CA LEU A 34 -2.56 -2.37 0.18
C LEU A 34 -3.08 -2.03 -1.22
N ARG A 35 -3.14 -3.02 -2.12
CA ARG A 35 -3.73 -2.83 -3.45
C ARG A 35 -5.19 -2.40 -3.38
N ARG A 36 -6.03 -3.12 -2.62
CA ARG A 36 -7.47 -2.78 -2.47
C ARG A 36 -7.69 -1.39 -1.89
N VAL A 37 -6.92 -1.02 -0.87
CA VAL A 37 -7.01 0.31 -0.25
C VAL A 37 -6.61 1.40 -1.26
N THR A 38 -5.51 1.19 -1.99
CA THR A 38 -5.02 2.15 -2.99
C THR A 38 -6.02 2.32 -4.15
N ASP A 39 -6.61 1.23 -4.63
CA ASP A 39 -7.62 1.27 -5.70
C ASP A 39 -8.86 2.04 -5.25
N ARG A 40 -9.30 1.87 -4.00
CA ARG A 40 -10.41 2.63 -3.41
C ARG A 40 -10.09 4.13 -3.33
N ILE A 41 -8.92 4.51 -2.80
CA ILE A 41 -8.51 5.92 -2.70
C ILE A 41 -8.49 6.57 -4.09
N LYS A 42 -7.94 5.87 -5.09
CA LYS A 42 -7.94 6.35 -6.48
C LYS A 42 -9.34 6.49 -7.07
N ALA A 43 -10.26 5.59 -6.72
CA ALA A 43 -11.65 5.67 -7.17
C ALA A 43 -12.35 6.88 -6.54
N GLU A 44 -12.20 7.09 -5.23
CA GLU A 44 -12.75 8.25 -4.52
C GLU A 44 -12.21 9.56 -5.09
N ALA A 45 -10.91 9.65 -5.35
CA ALA A 45 -10.27 10.83 -5.95
C ALA A 45 -10.75 11.15 -7.37
N ARG A 46 -11.29 10.18 -8.12
CA ARG A 46 -11.85 10.38 -9.47
C ARG A 46 -13.31 10.84 -9.45
N LEU A 47 -13.99 10.70 -8.31
CA LEU A 47 -15.36 11.16 -8.11
C LEU A 47 -15.43 12.61 -7.60
N GLN A 48 -14.28 13.19 -7.30
CA GLN A 48 -14.09 14.60 -6.93
C GLN A 48 -13.61 15.41 -8.13
#